data_AF-A0A2W1ZV56-F1
#
_entry.id   AF-A0A2W1ZV56-F1
#
_cell.length_a   1.000
_cell.length_b   1.000
_cell.length_c   1.000
_cell.angle_alpha   90.00
_cell.angle_beta   90.00
_cell.angle_gamma   90.00
#
_symmetry.space_group_name_H-M   'P 1'
#
loop_
_entity.id
_entity.type
_entity.pdbx_description
1 polymer ?
#
loop_
_entity_poly.entity_id
_entity_poly.type
_entity_poly.pdbx_seq_one_letter_code
_entity_poly.pdbx_strand_id
1 'polypeptide(L)'
;MLEPALDLTAFWDALDGVPTAADAEALFVAGGASGPGSPAAGALRRANLDRYLRRFGPAADTILVAEAPGWRGMTNTGIPFTSMRELQDPDGLFADVPFALPPEPTAPWEASSRVVHAALRGWHGPLPVLWAVFPHHPFVAPDRLTNRTPRPAEVRDGAPVALALAEAVNARRFVAVGRKAQGALASAGIDAIAVRHPAQGGATQFTQQLAALR
;
A
#
# COMPACT_ATOMS: atom_id res chain seq x y z
N MET A 1 21.63 17.21 16.04
CA MET A 1 21.79 15.81 15.59
C MET A 1 21.05 15.70 14.27
N LEU A 2 21.72 15.25 13.21
CA LEU A 2 21.03 14.89 11.97
C LEU A 2 20.21 13.63 12.29
N GLU A 3 18.90 13.68 12.08
CA GLU A 3 18.07 12.47 12.06
C GLU A 3 18.70 11.49 11.07
N PRO A 4 18.92 10.21 11.44
CA PRO A 4 19.48 9.24 10.51
C PRO A 4 18.58 9.13 9.27
N ALA A 5 19.20 9.08 8.10
CA ALA A 5 18.48 8.87 6.84
C ALA A 5 17.68 7.56 6.93
N LEU A 6 16.45 7.56 6.41
CA LEU A 6 15.57 6.40 6.38
C LEU A 6 16.27 5.22 5.67
N ASP A 7 16.56 4.15 6.42
CA ASP A 7 17.10 2.90 5.89
C ASP A 7 15.96 1.94 5.54
N LEU A 8 15.84 1.62 4.26
CA LEU A 8 14.81 0.73 3.70
C LEU A 8 15.39 -0.63 3.27
N THR A 9 16.65 -0.95 3.62
CA THR A 9 17.33 -2.15 3.14
C THR A 9 16.57 -3.43 3.51
N ALA A 10 16.30 -3.62 4.80
CA ALA A 10 15.54 -4.78 5.29
C ALA A 10 14.11 -4.85 4.71
N PHE A 11 13.49 -3.69 4.49
CA PHE A 11 12.17 -3.61 3.85
C PHE A 11 12.22 -4.11 2.39
N TRP A 12 13.19 -3.66 1.61
CA TRP A 12 13.35 -4.07 0.22
C TRP A 12 13.73 -5.55 0.10
N ASP A 13 14.63 -6.03 0.96
CA ASP A 13 15.03 -7.45 0.99
C ASP A 13 13.84 -8.36 1.33
N ALA A 14 13.03 -7.97 2.32
CA ALA A 14 11.82 -8.70 2.67
C ALA A 14 10.80 -8.67 1.52
N LEU A 15 10.61 -7.52 0.87
CA LEU A 15 9.67 -7.36 -0.24
C LEU A 15 10.08 -8.21 -1.46
N ASP A 16 11.36 -8.21 -1.81
CA ASP A 16 11.91 -8.99 -2.92
C ASP A 16 11.84 -10.51 -2.63
N GLY A 17 11.81 -10.90 -1.35
CA GLY A 17 11.65 -12.27 -0.90
C GLY A 17 10.22 -12.83 -0.92
N VAL A 18 9.18 -12.01 -1.15
CA VAL A 18 7.79 -12.49 -1.12
C VAL A 18 7.47 -13.35 -2.35
N PRO A 19 7.05 -14.63 -2.19
CA PRO A 19 6.70 -15.50 -3.30
C PRO A 19 5.53 -14.94 -4.13
N THR A 20 5.60 -15.16 -5.45
CA THR A 20 4.50 -14.80 -6.36
C THR A 20 3.75 -16.06 -6.79
N ALA A 21 2.47 -16.15 -6.44
CA ALA A 21 1.60 -17.23 -6.91
C ALA A 21 1.26 -17.07 -8.41
N ALA A 22 0.87 -18.15 -9.08
CA ALA A 22 0.53 -18.13 -10.51
C ALA A 22 -0.63 -17.18 -10.87
N ASP A 23 -1.52 -16.91 -9.90
CA ASP A 23 -2.64 -15.98 -9.98
C ASP A 23 -2.40 -14.70 -9.17
N ALA A 24 -1.14 -14.25 -9.13
CA ALA A 24 -0.71 -12.97 -8.57
C ALA A 24 0.32 -12.27 -9.48
N GLU A 25 0.25 -10.95 -9.60
CA GLU A 25 1.25 -10.13 -10.29
C GLU A 25 2.27 -9.58 -9.28
N ALA A 26 3.55 -9.86 -9.53
CA ALA A 26 4.65 -9.25 -8.80
C ALA A 26 4.78 -7.76 -9.13
N LEU A 27 4.56 -6.87 -8.16
CA LEU A 27 4.45 -5.44 -8.43
C LEU A 27 5.79 -4.68 -8.47
N PHE A 28 6.83 -5.16 -7.80
CA PHE A 28 8.06 -4.37 -7.53
C PHE A 28 9.35 -4.97 -8.10
N VAL A 29 9.23 -5.86 -9.09
CA VAL A 29 10.38 -6.52 -9.74
C VAL A 29 11.28 -5.49 -10.43
N ALA A 30 12.59 -5.55 -10.20
CA ALA A 30 13.56 -4.66 -10.83
C ALA A 30 14.09 -5.22 -12.19
N GLY A 31 13.75 -4.58 -13.32
CA GLY A 31 14.53 -4.60 -14.57
C GLY A 31 14.02 -5.43 -15.78
N GLY A 32 13.83 -4.79 -16.96
CA GLY A 32 13.30 -5.38 -18.22
C GLY A 32 12.30 -4.48 -18.99
N ALA A 33 11.77 -4.91 -20.15
CA ALA A 33 10.93 -4.10 -21.07
C ALA A 33 9.56 -3.66 -20.51
N SER A 34 8.79 -2.82 -21.23
CA SER A 34 7.55 -2.15 -20.81
C SER A 34 6.23 -2.90 -21.10
N GLY A 35 5.21 -2.71 -20.24
CA GLY A 35 3.88 -3.36 -20.25
C GLY A 35 3.31 -3.66 -18.84
N PRO A 36 2.03 -4.04 -18.66
CA PRO A 36 1.46 -4.39 -17.35
C PRO A 36 2.05 -5.69 -16.77
N GLY A 37 2.67 -5.62 -15.60
CA GLY A 37 3.49 -6.72 -15.02
C GLY A 37 4.83 -6.93 -15.71
N SER A 38 5.24 -5.98 -16.57
CA SER A 38 6.57 -5.96 -17.13
C SER A 38 7.58 -5.46 -16.10
N PRO A 39 8.86 -5.80 -16.24
CA PRO A 39 9.83 -5.33 -15.27
C PRO A 39 10.12 -3.82 -15.31
N ALA A 40 9.84 -3.11 -16.41
CA ALA A 40 9.88 -1.64 -16.40
C ALA A 40 8.76 -1.04 -15.53
N ALA A 41 7.56 -1.62 -15.59
CA ALA A 41 6.45 -1.23 -14.72
C ALA A 41 6.79 -1.53 -13.24
N GLY A 42 7.46 -2.66 -12.97
CA GLY A 42 7.96 -2.98 -11.65
C GLY A 42 8.96 -1.96 -11.11
N ALA A 43 9.96 -1.60 -11.92
CA ALA A 43 10.95 -0.57 -11.58
C ALA A 43 10.31 0.81 -11.32
N LEU A 44 9.32 1.20 -12.13
CA LEU A 44 8.56 2.43 -11.93
C LEU A 44 7.83 2.43 -10.59
N ARG A 45 7.10 1.36 -10.28
CA ARG A 45 6.35 1.22 -9.01
C ARG A 45 7.29 1.22 -7.81
N ARG A 46 8.44 0.55 -7.92
CA ARG A 46 9.49 0.56 -6.89
C ARG A 46 10.04 1.96 -6.64
N ALA A 47 10.34 2.72 -7.70
CA ALA A 47 10.81 4.09 -7.59
C ALA A 47 9.76 5.04 -6.97
N ASN A 48 8.47 4.86 -7.32
CA ASN A 48 7.38 5.64 -6.71
C ASN A 48 7.22 5.31 -5.22
N LEU A 49 7.26 4.03 -4.86
CA LEU A 49 7.17 3.60 -3.47
C LEU A 49 8.35 4.12 -2.64
N ASP A 50 9.59 4.09 -3.17
CA ASP A 50 10.75 4.67 -2.50
C ASP A 50 10.58 6.18 -2.25
N ARG A 51 10.14 6.95 -3.26
CA ARG A 51 9.85 8.39 -3.11
C ARG A 51 8.78 8.65 -2.05
N TYR A 52 7.71 7.87 -2.06
CA TYR A 52 6.63 7.94 -1.09
C TYR A 52 7.14 7.67 0.34
N LEU A 53 7.86 6.57 0.55
CA LEU A 53 8.38 6.18 1.86
C LEU A 53 9.40 7.18 2.39
N ARG A 54 10.30 7.69 1.55
CA ARG A 54 11.27 8.73 1.96
C ARG A 54 10.59 10.03 2.34
N ARG A 55 9.46 10.37 1.71
CA ARG A 55 8.73 11.60 2.00
C ARG A 55 7.95 11.54 3.30
N PHE A 56 7.23 10.44 3.53
CA PHE A 56 6.25 10.34 4.63
C PHE A 56 6.72 9.46 5.78
N GLY A 57 7.59 8.49 5.51
CA GLY A 57 8.13 7.56 6.50
C GLY A 57 8.81 8.23 7.70
N PRO A 58 9.73 9.20 7.52
CA PRO A 58 10.47 9.77 8.66
C PRO A 58 9.62 10.41 9.76
N ALA A 59 8.40 10.85 9.44
CA ALA A 59 7.50 11.47 10.40
C ALA A 59 6.38 10.53 10.87
N ALA A 60 6.19 9.39 10.22
CA ALA A 60 5.05 8.53 10.48
C ALA A 60 5.21 7.74 11.78
N ASP A 61 4.17 7.72 12.60
CA ASP A 61 4.10 6.86 13.80
C ASP A 61 3.13 5.67 13.63
N THR A 62 2.40 5.69 12.52
CA THR A 62 1.27 4.81 12.23
C THR A 62 1.40 4.21 10.84
N ILE A 63 1.11 2.91 10.72
CA ILE A 63 0.93 2.24 9.43
C ILE A 63 -0.55 1.87 9.24
N LEU A 64 -1.14 2.34 8.15
CA LEU A 64 -2.47 1.96 7.71
C LEU A 64 -2.35 0.81 6.69
N VAL A 65 -2.84 -0.36 7.06
CA VAL A 65 -2.56 -1.61 6.36
C VAL A 65 -3.80 -2.17 5.66
N ALA A 66 -3.73 -2.34 4.35
CA ALA A 66 -4.68 -3.03 3.49
C ALA A 66 -4.37 -4.54 3.40
N GLU A 67 -5.28 -5.31 2.79
CA GLU A 67 -5.06 -6.73 2.51
C GLU A 67 -4.08 -6.94 1.35
N ALA A 68 -4.38 -6.37 0.17
CA ALA A 68 -3.61 -6.53 -1.06
C ALA A 68 -3.88 -5.37 -2.05
N PRO A 69 -2.94 -5.11 -2.98
CA PRO A 69 -3.14 -4.21 -4.12
C PRO A 69 -4.39 -4.54 -4.96
N GLY A 70 -5.15 -3.50 -5.32
CA GLY A 70 -6.21 -3.59 -6.33
C GLY A 70 -5.73 -3.20 -7.72
N TRP A 71 -6.26 -3.84 -8.76
CA TRP A 71 -5.83 -3.61 -10.15
C TRP A 71 -6.00 -2.15 -10.61
N ARG A 72 -6.98 -1.43 -10.05
CA ARG A 72 -7.28 -0.04 -10.41
C ARG A 72 -6.40 1.01 -9.73
N GLY A 73 -5.67 0.63 -8.69
CA GLY A 73 -4.95 1.55 -7.81
C GLY A 73 -3.45 1.28 -7.80
N MET A 74 -3.00 0.66 -6.71
CA MET A 74 -1.59 0.38 -6.43
C MET A 74 -0.89 -0.43 -7.53
N THR A 75 -1.60 -1.29 -8.27
CA THR A 75 -1.04 -2.00 -9.43
C THR A 75 -0.57 -1.04 -10.53
N ASN A 76 -1.15 0.16 -10.65
CA ASN A 76 -0.69 1.19 -11.59
C ASN A 76 0.39 2.08 -10.95
N THR A 77 0.19 2.52 -9.71
CA THR A 77 0.96 3.61 -9.10
C THR A 77 2.18 3.15 -8.30
N GLY A 78 2.13 1.93 -7.77
CA GLY A 78 3.08 1.40 -6.78
C GLY A 78 2.79 1.86 -5.35
N ILE A 79 1.77 2.69 -5.13
CA ILE A 79 1.46 3.28 -3.82
C ILE A 79 0.10 2.75 -3.32
N PRO A 80 0.04 2.19 -2.10
CA PRO A 80 -1.21 1.70 -1.53
C PRO A 80 -2.31 2.76 -1.47
N PHE A 81 -3.56 2.33 -1.67
CA PHE A 81 -4.75 3.20 -1.72
C PHE A 81 -4.60 4.44 -2.60
N THR A 82 -3.84 4.36 -3.69
CA THR A 82 -3.59 5.51 -4.56
C THR A 82 -3.84 5.11 -6.01
N SER A 83 -4.87 5.69 -6.62
CA SER A 83 -5.13 5.54 -8.05
C SER A 83 -4.52 6.69 -8.85
N MET A 84 -4.58 6.62 -10.18
CA MET A 84 -4.08 7.70 -11.04
C MET A 84 -4.71 9.06 -10.73
N ARG A 85 -5.97 9.08 -10.27
CA ARG A 85 -6.64 10.30 -9.82
C ARG A 85 -5.93 10.94 -8.64
N GLU A 86 -5.64 10.18 -7.59
CA GLU A 86 -4.99 10.71 -6.38
C GLU A 86 -3.50 11.00 -6.61
N LEU A 87 -2.83 10.19 -7.44
CA LEU A 87 -1.42 10.40 -7.79
C LEU A 87 -1.16 11.74 -8.52
N GLN A 88 -2.13 12.21 -9.30
CA GLN A 88 -2.03 13.40 -10.15
C GLN A 88 -2.81 14.60 -9.58
N ASP A 89 -3.37 14.49 -8.38
CA ASP A 89 -4.12 15.58 -7.75
C ASP A 89 -3.13 16.68 -7.30
N PRO A 90 -3.15 17.88 -7.91
CA PRO A 90 -2.22 18.96 -7.56
C PRO A 90 -2.48 19.52 -6.15
N ASP A 91 -3.68 19.27 -5.59
CA ASP A 91 -4.07 19.62 -4.23
C ASP A 91 -4.25 18.34 -3.37
N GLY A 92 -3.64 17.24 -3.82
CA GLY A 92 -3.66 15.93 -3.18
C GLY A 92 -2.71 15.82 -2.00
N LEU A 93 -2.90 14.76 -1.20
CA LEU A 93 -2.03 14.46 -0.04
C LEU A 93 -0.56 14.30 -0.42
N PHE A 94 -0.27 13.91 -1.66
CA PHE A 94 1.07 13.61 -2.15
C PHE A 94 1.54 14.54 -3.28
N ALA A 95 0.91 15.71 -3.42
CA ALA A 95 1.17 16.65 -4.51
C ALA A 95 2.62 17.17 -4.56
N ASP A 96 3.34 17.13 -3.43
CA ASP A 96 4.73 17.57 -3.33
C ASP A 96 5.76 16.49 -3.70
N VAL A 97 5.31 15.29 -4.08
CA VAL A 97 6.17 14.18 -4.48
C VAL A 97 6.15 14.00 -5.99
N PRO A 98 7.30 14.10 -6.69
CA PRO A 98 7.36 13.96 -8.14
C PRO A 98 7.29 12.48 -8.54
N PHE A 99 6.11 11.88 -8.56
CA PHE A 99 5.95 10.49 -9.00
C PHE A 99 6.07 10.33 -10.51
N ALA A 100 6.59 9.18 -10.94
CA ALA A 100 6.54 8.77 -12.34
C ALA A 100 5.14 8.25 -12.67
N LEU A 101 4.59 8.70 -13.80
CA LEU A 101 3.30 8.23 -14.29
C LEU A 101 3.50 6.98 -15.17
N PRO A 102 2.79 5.87 -14.90
CA PRO A 102 2.78 4.75 -15.83
C PRO A 102 2.19 5.21 -17.19
N PRO A 103 2.76 4.79 -18.33
CA PRO A 103 2.32 5.26 -19.65
C PRO A 103 0.91 4.76 -20.00
N GLU A 104 0.55 3.55 -19.54
CA GLU A 104 -0.73 2.91 -19.85
C GLU A 104 -1.34 2.36 -18.56
N PRO A 105 -1.99 3.22 -17.73
CA PRO A 105 -2.67 2.74 -16.53
C PRO A 105 -3.92 1.93 -16.92
N THR A 106 -4.15 0.83 -16.21
CA THR A 106 -5.32 -0.03 -16.42
C THR A 106 -6.64 0.65 -16.05
N ALA A 107 -6.61 1.62 -15.13
CA ALA A 107 -7.77 2.41 -14.76
C ALA A 107 -7.37 3.82 -14.30
N PRO A 108 -8.25 4.82 -14.52
CA PRO A 108 -8.01 6.19 -14.06
C PRO A 108 -8.32 6.40 -12.57
N TRP A 109 -9.14 5.54 -11.95
CA TRP A 109 -9.54 5.71 -10.55
C TRP A 109 -9.94 4.42 -9.83
N GLU A 110 -9.84 4.44 -8.50
CA GLU A 110 -10.32 3.40 -7.58
C GLU A 110 -11.18 4.00 -6.45
N ALA A 111 -12.33 3.37 -6.16
CA ALA A 111 -13.28 3.89 -5.16
C ALA A 111 -12.68 3.98 -3.75
N SER A 112 -11.96 2.92 -3.33
CA SER A 112 -11.31 2.87 -2.01
C SER A 112 -10.27 3.97 -1.85
N SER A 113 -9.46 4.22 -2.88
CA SER A 113 -8.42 5.27 -2.87
C SER A 113 -9.02 6.65 -2.62
N ARG A 114 -10.10 7.01 -3.34
CA ARG A 114 -10.82 8.27 -3.10
C ARG A 114 -11.27 8.42 -1.64
N VAL A 115 -11.85 7.37 -1.06
CA VAL A 115 -12.38 7.41 0.32
C VAL A 115 -11.24 7.50 1.34
N VAL A 116 -10.17 6.72 1.16
CA VAL A 116 -9.00 6.74 2.04
C VAL A 116 -8.33 8.11 2.03
N HIS A 117 -8.03 8.65 0.85
CA HIS A 117 -7.43 9.98 0.72
C HIS A 117 -8.34 11.08 1.29
N ALA A 118 -9.65 11.01 1.04
CA ALA A 118 -10.58 11.99 1.61
C ALA A 118 -10.61 11.95 3.15
N ALA A 119 -10.56 10.77 3.75
CA ALA A 119 -10.52 10.64 5.22
C ALA A 119 -9.17 11.13 5.79
N LEU A 120 -8.06 10.82 5.12
CA LEU A 120 -6.72 11.23 5.53
C LEU A 120 -6.46 12.74 5.42
N ARG A 121 -7.22 13.47 4.59
CA ARG A 121 -7.21 14.95 4.60
C ARG A 121 -7.65 15.53 5.95
N GLY A 122 -8.43 14.80 6.74
CA GLY A 122 -8.82 15.15 8.11
C GLY A 122 -7.96 14.48 9.18
N TRP A 123 -6.84 13.83 8.81
CA TRP A 123 -5.95 13.18 9.77
C TRP A 123 -5.23 14.22 10.63
N HIS A 124 -4.99 13.87 11.90
CA HIS A 124 -4.31 14.73 12.85
C HIS A 124 -2.88 14.26 13.03
N GLY A 125 -1.91 15.16 12.89
CA GLY A 125 -0.49 14.82 12.98
C GLY A 125 0.10 14.32 11.65
N PRO A 126 1.28 13.68 11.70
CA PRO A 126 1.92 13.12 10.52
C PRO A 126 1.03 12.08 9.84
N LEU A 127 1.00 12.08 8.50
CA LEU A 127 0.24 11.09 7.75
C LEU A 127 0.73 9.67 8.08
N PRO A 128 -0.19 8.69 8.21
CA PRO A 128 0.22 7.30 8.33
C PRO A 128 0.87 6.83 7.02
N VAL A 129 1.84 5.94 7.15
CA VAL A 129 2.36 5.20 5.99
C VAL A 129 1.31 4.17 5.57
N LEU A 130 0.96 4.17 4.30
CA LEU A 130 0.01 3.22 3.72
C LEU A 130 0.76 1.97 3.26
N TRP A 131 0.24 0.80 3.58
CA TRP A 131 0.82 -0.48 3.17
C TRP A 131 -0.25 -1.52 2.82
N ALA A 132 0.12 -2.59 2.11
CA ALA A 132 -0.71 -3.76 1.88
C ALA A 132 0.05 -5.01 2.35
N VAL A 133 -0.53 -5.82 3.24
CA VAL A 133 0.18 -6.96 3.86
C VAL A 133 0.70 -7.91 2.79
N PHE A 134 -0.15 -8.31 1.83
CA PHE A 134 0.32 -9.02 0.65
C PHE A 134 0.70 -7.99 -0.43
N PRO A 135 1.98 -7.86 -0.81
CA PRO A 135 2.44 -6.75 -1.66
C PRO A 135 2.25 -6.99 -3.17
N HIS A 136 1.89 -8.22 -3.57
CA HIS A 136 1.60 -8.56 -4.96
C HIS A 136 0.11 -8.42 -5.24
N HIS A 137 -0.29 -8.26 -6.51
CA HIS A 137 -1.70 -8.12 -6.87
C HIS A 137 -2.35 -9.48 -7.17
N PRO A 138 -3.23 -10.02 -6.30
CA PRO A 138 -3.90 -11.28 -6.54
C PRO A 138 -5.15 -11.08 -7.42
N PHE A 139 -5.31 -11.91 -8.45
CA PHE A 139 -6.43 -11.84 -9.40
C PHE A 139 -7.12 -13.21 -9.60
N VAL A 140 -8.34 -13.20 -10.14
CA VAL A 140 -9.06 -14.41 -10.54
C VAL A 140 -8.59 -14.82 -11.93
N ALA A 141 -7.77 -15.85 -12.02
CA ALA A 141 -7.23 -16.30 -13.30
C ALA A 141 -8.34 -16.72 -14.30
N PRO A 142 -8.18 -16.39 -15.60
CA PRO A 142 -7.01 -15.76 -16.22
C PRO A 142 -7.06 -14.21 -16.23
N ASP A 143 -8.10 -13.59 -15.67
CA ASP A 143 -8.33 -12.14 -15.81
C ASP A 143 -7.61 -11.33 -14.72
N ARG A 144 -6.54 -10.63 -15.14
CA ARG A 144 -5.73 -9.74 -14.30
C ARG A 144 -6.44 -8.44 -13.90
N LEU A 145 -7.59 -8.11 -14.50
CA LEU A 145 -8.40 -6.94 -14.15
C LEU A 145 -9.52 -7.30 -13.15
N THR A 146 -9.22 -8.25 -12.26
CA THR A 146 -10.09 -8.66 -11.15
C THR A 146 -9.29 -8.64 -9.86
N ASN A 147 -9.99 -8.49 -8.73
CA ASN A 147 -9.38 -8.63 -7.42
C ASN A 147 -9.84 -9.96 -6.82
N ARG A 148 -8.90 -10.79 -6.34
CA ARG A 148 -9.25 -11.85 -5.37
C ARG A 148 -8.75 -11.48 -3.98
N THR A 149 -9.33 -12.09 -2.96
CA THR A 149 -8.79 -11.98 -1.59
C THR A 149 -7.45 -12.72 -1.53
N PRO A 150 -6.40 -12.16 -0.90
CA PRO A 150 -5.16 -12.90 -0.69
C PRO A 150 -5.40 -14.11 0.22
N ARG A 151 -4.67 -15.19 -0.03
CA ARG A 151 -4.72 -16.43 0.76
C ARG A 151 -4.02 -16.19 2.10
N PRO A 152 -4.37 -16.93 3.16
CA PRO A 152 -3.65 -16.86 4.43
C PRO A 152 -2.13 -17.10 4.31
N ALA A 153 -1.69 -17.97 3.40
CA ALA A 153 -0.27 -18.19 3.13
C ALA A 153 0.41 -16.94 2.55
N GLU A 154 -0.18 -16.33 1.52
CA GLU A 154 0.31 -15.11 0.87
C GLU A 154 0.40 -13.93 1.85
N VAL A 155 -0.57 -13.83 2.76
CA VAL A 155 -0.56 -12.88 3.86
C VAL A 155 0.60 -13.14 4.82
N ARG A 156 0.82 -14.40 5.23
CA ARG A 156 1.94 -14.75 6.12
C ARG A 156 3.28 -14.44 5.48
N ASP A 157 3.42 -14.69 4.18
CA ASP A 157 4.64 -14.41 3.43
C ASP A 157 4.92 -12.90 3.31
N GLY A 158 3.87 -12.07 3.27
CA GLY A 158 4.01 -10.61 3.20
C GLY A 158 4.15 -9.90 4.55
N ALA A 159 3.78 -10.54 5.67
CA ALA A 159 3.84 -9.93 6.99
C ALA A 159 5.25 -9.48 7.45
N PRO A 160 6.35 -10.22 7.17
CA PRO A 160 7.71 -9.74 7.45
C PRO A 160 8.02 -8.39 6.78
N VAL A 161 7.43 -8.10 5.62
CA VAL A 161 7.60 -6.82 4.92
C VAL A 161 6.96 -5.67 5.69
N ALA A 162 5.75 -5.89 6.24
CA ALA A 162 5.06 -4.90 7.05
C ALA A 162 5.81 -4.60 8.36
N LEU A 163 6.45 -5.62 8.96
CA LEU A 163 7.31 -5.46 10.14
C LEU A 163 8.57 -4.67 9.82
N ALA A 164 9.29 -5.04 8.75
CA ALA A 164 10.49 -4.33 8.32
C ALA A 164 10.19 -2.87 7.95
N LEU A 165 9.03 -2.60 7.36
CA LEU A 165 8.56 -1.24 7.11
C LEU A 165 8.36 -0.46 8.42
N ALA A 166 7.67 -1.06 9.40
CA ALA A 166 7.42 -0.43 10.69
C ALA A 166 8.71 -0.12 11.46
N GLU A 167 9.67 -1.03 11.41
CA GLU A 167 10.98 -0.81 11.99
C GLU A 167 11.71 0.34 11.28
N ALA A 168 11.73 0.35 9.94
CA ALA A 168 12.37 1.39 9.16
C ALA A 168 11.80 2.79 9.44
N VAL A 169 10.47 2.92 9.52
CA VAL A 169 9.81 4.20 9.79
C VAL A 169 9.59 4.48 11.29
N ASN A 170 10.06 3.59 12.18
CA ASN A 170 9.84 3.65 13.63
C ASN A 170 8.34 3.80 14.02
N ALA A 171 7.44 3.22 13.22
CA ALA A 171 6.01 3.24 13.50
C ALA A 171 5.66 2.16 14.52
N ARG A 172 4.84 2.52 15.51
CA ARG A 172 4.43 1.62 16.60
C ARG A 172 2.95 1.28 16.57
N ARG A 173 2.17 2.02 15.78
CA ARG A 173 0.73 1.85 15.67
C ARG A 173 0.38 1.22 14.33
N PHE A 174 -0.32 0.08 14.35
CA PHE A 174 -0.91 -0.51 13.15
C PHE A 174 -2.41 -0.31 13.14
N VAL A 175 -2.93 0.11 11.99
CA VAL A 175 -4.36 0.26 11.73
C VAL A 175 -4.72 -0.63 10.55
N ALA A 176 -5.49 -1.68 10.80
CA ALA A 176 -5.93 -2.61 9.77
C ALA A 176 -7.20 -2.11 9.07
N VAL A 177 -7.15 -1.98 7.75
CA VAL A 177 -8.31 -1.60 6.92
C VAL A 177 -9.09 -2.86 6.58
N GLY A 178 -10.02 -3.22 7.47
CA GLY A 178 -10.86 -4.42 7.37
C GLY A 178 -10.41 -5.56 8.28
N ARG A 179 -11.36 -6.44 8.62
CA ARG A 179 -11.14 -7.57 9.54
C ARG A 179 -10.17 -8.62 9.01
N LYS A 180 -10.10 -8.81 7.69
CA LYS A 180 -9.15 -9.74 7.08
C LYS A 180 -7.72 -9.23 7.21
N ALA A 181 -7.47 -7.94 6.96
CA ALA A 181 -6.17 -7.30 7.23
C ALA A 181 -5.80 -7.38 8.73
N GLN A 182 -6.78 -7.26 9.62
CA GLN A 182 -6.53 -7.44 11.06
C GLN A 182 -6.11 -8.87 11.40
N GLY A 183 -6.87 -9.88 10.93
CA GLY A 183 -6.53 -11.28 11.18
C GLY A 183 -5.19 -11.69 10.56
N ALA A 184 -4.87 -11.12 9.39
CA ALA A 184 -3.58 -11.22 8.73
C ALA A 184 -2.42 -10.79 9.63
N LEU A 185 -2.49 -9.54 10.13
CA LEU A 185 -1.50 -8.98 11.05
C LEU A 185 -1.41 -9.78 12.35
N ALA A 186 -2.55 -10.16 12.94
CA ALA A 186 -2.59 -10.95 14.16
C ALA A 186 -1.90 -12.32 14.01
N SER A 187 -2.03 -12.98 12.85
CA SER A 187 -1.34 -14.25 12.57
C SER A 187 0.19 -14.13 12.51
N ALA A 188 0.69 -12.91 12.31
CA ALA A 188 2.11 -12.56 12.35
C ALA A 188 2.54 -11.94 13.70
N GLY A 189 1.67 -11.98 14.72
CA GLY A 189 1.96 -11.43 16.05
C GLY A 189 1.85 -9.90 16.15
N ILE A 190 1.24 -9.25 15.15
CA ILE A 190 1.06 -7.79 15.13
C ILE A 190 -0.34 -7.44 15.64
N ASP A 191 -0.41 -6.71 16.74
CA ASP A 191 -1.66 -6.12 17.20
C ASP A 191 -2.00 -4.89 16.35
N ALA A 192 -3.25 -4.83 15.88
CA ALA A 192 -3.71 -3.79 14.97
C ALA A 192 -5.13 -3.36 15.28
N ILE A 193 -5.33 -2.04 15.31
CA ILE A 193 -6.64 -1.42 15.45
C ILE A 193 -7.39 -1.62 14.14
N ALA A 194 -8.53 -2.32 14.15
CA ALA A 194 -9.32 -2.50 12.94
C ALA A 194 -10.27 -1.35 12.69
N VAL A 195 -10.24 -0.82 11.47
CA VAL A 195 -11.27 0.05 10.91
C VAL A 195 -12.02 -0.68 9.79
N ARG A 196 -13.24 -0.25 9.50
CA ARG A 196 -14.08 -0.81 8.44
C ARG A 196 -13.42 -0.57 7.09
N HIS A 197 -13.34 -1.58 6.24
CA HIS A 197 -12.89 -1.37 4.86
C HIS A 197 -13.86 -0.45 4.10
N PRO A 198 -13.39 0.56 3.33
CA PRO A 198 -14.25 1.58 2.70
C PRO A 198 -15.14 1.06 1.58
N ALA A 199 -14.78 -0.07 0.95
CA ALA A 199 -15.60 -0.72 -0.07
C ALA A 199 -16.93 -1.29 0.47
N GLN A 200 -17.85 -1.64 -0.43
CA GLN A 200 -19.12 -2.32 -0.12
C GLN A 200 -19.95 -1.57 0.95
N GLY A 201 -20.14 -0.27 0.75
CA GLY A 201 -20.90 0.61 1.65
C GLY A 201 -20.17 0.98 2.95
N GLY A 202 -18.90 0.61 3.12
CA GLY A 202 -18.14 0.85 4.35
C GLY A 202 -17.57 2.26 4.51
N ALA A 203 -17.71 3.14 3.52
CA ALA A 203 -17.04 4.45 3.47
C ALA A 203 -17.32 5.33 4.70
N THR A 204 -18.58 5.50 5.09
CA THR A 204 -18.95 6.34 6.25
C THR A 204 -18.32 5.83 7.55
N GLN A 205 -18.41 4.50 7.79
CA GLN A 205 -17.86 3.90 9.00
C GLN A 205 -16.33 3.94 9.02
N PHE A 206 -15.68 3.73 7.86
CA PHE A 206 -14.22 3.90 7.72
C PHE A 206 -13.80 5.31 8.14
N THR A 207 -14.41 6.35 7.56
CA THR A 207 -14.07 7.75 7.85
C THR A 207 -14.28 8.10 9.33
N GLN A 208 -15.40 7.68 9.91
CA GLN A 208 -15.70 7.92 11.33
C GLN A 208 -14.71 7.23 12.26
N GLN A 209 -14.37 5.97 11.98
CA GLN A 209 -13.42 5.21 12.80
C GLN A 209 -12.01 5.76 12.67
N LEU A 210 -11.58 6.12 11.45
CA LEU A 210 -10.26 6.72 11.23
C LEU A 210 -10.13 8.05 11.97
N ALA A 211 -11.16 8.92 11.91
CA ALA A 211 -11.17 10.20 12.62
C ALA A 211 -11.17 10.06 14.15
N ALA A 212 -11.61 8.91 14.68
CA ALA A 212 -11.60 8.62 16.11
C ALA A 212 -10.22 8.14 16.61
N LEU A 213 -9.31 7.76 15.70
CA LEU A 213 -7.92 7.47 16.02
C LEU A 213 -7.20 8.80 16.23
N ARG A 214 -7.02 9.18 17.49
CA ARG A 214 -6.25 10.35 17.91
C ARG A 214 -4.84 9.97 18.34
#